data_AF-A0A561WB72-F1
#
_entry.id   AF-A0A561WB72-F1
#
_cell.length_a   1.000
_cell.length_b   1.000
_cell.length_c   1.000
_cell.angle_alpha   90.00
_cell.angle_beta   90.00
_cell.angle_gamma   90.00
#
_symmetry.space_group_name_H-M   'P 1'
#
loop_
_entity.id
_entity.type
_entity.pdbx_description
1 polymer ?
#
loop_
_entity_poly.entity_id
_entity_poly.type
_entity_poly.pdbx_seq_one_letter_code
_entity_poly.pdbx_strand_id
1 'polypeptide(L)'
;MTTIPTNEPAATTGWQRFAAFCRRLVAALRGPDPIPYVPPPPPPPPGRLTERRTIAPLAVPARGLAFHFQVYGMFLWTTDGLERSALHALVERFLPYAHQYLKELATDLAGEVEPHRGGDFERRLRQRLDRLGEWTYQRRGQEVTCRPQVRVHLDERVQQHIRPYWEQLIALDYERDLAARRARNMAGASTQWASILERLIDGPVPGGAATMTDEQLAQVVKELLVDRAAKVDPLLEALNSLKPQDEYAREGYFDLLDSVRPPQPPA
;
A
#
# COMPACT_ATOMS: atom_id res chain seq x y z
N MET A 1 5.74 -2.50 -125.65
CA MET A 1 5.08 -1.24 -125.26
C MET A 1 4.36 -1.51 -123.93
N THR A 2 4.98 -1.26 -122.76
CA THR A 2 5.00 0.00 -121.96
C THR A 2 3.63 0.22 -121.26
N THR A 3 3.41 -0.32 -120.04
CA THR A 3 3.32 0.34 -118.68
C THR A 3 2.18 1.38 -118.54
N ILE A 4 1.47 1.65 -117.43
CA ILE A 4 1.74 1.77 -115.96
C ILE A 4 0.37 1.66 -115.16
N PRO A 5 0.22 2.00 -113.84
CA PRO A 5 -0.21 1.10 -112.74
C PRO A 5 -1.55 1.53 -112.07
N THR A 6 -1.99 0.91 -110.96
CA THR A 6 -2.95 1.57 -110.03
C THR A 6 -2.71 1.21 -108.56
N ASN A 7 -2.71 2.26 -107.74
CA ASN A 7 -2.29 2.41 -106.34
C ASN A 7 -3.06 1.60 -105.29
N GLU A 8 -2.32 1.12 -104.27
CA GLU A 8 -2.81 0.85 -102.92
C GLU A 8 -2.97 2.16 -102.12
N PRO A 9 -4.03 2.33 -101.30
CA PRO A 9 -4.05 3.38 -100.29
C PRO A 9 -3.55 2.86 -98.92
N ALA A 10 -2.32 3.24 -98.59
CA ALA A 10 -1.67 3.11 -97.29
C ALA A 10 -2.27 4.07 -96.24
N ALA A 11 -3.48 3.80 -95.74
CA ALA A 11 -4.20 4.69 -94.82
C ALA A 11 -4.53 4.13 -93.42
N THR A 12 -3.96 2.99 -92.99
CA THR A 12 -4.32 2.33 -91.72
C THR A 12 -3.37 2.59 -90.55
N THR A 13 -2.12 3.01 -90.81
CA THR A 13 -1.08 3.10 -89.75
C THR A 13 -1.13 4.40 -88.94
N GLY A 14 -1.58 5.51 -89.55
CA GLY A 14 -1.63 6.81 -88.89
C GLY A 14 -2.72 6.91 -87.81
N TRP A 15 -3.90 6.35 -88.10
CA TRP A 15 -5.07 6.45 -87.23
C TRP A 15 -4.90 5.64 -85.94
N GLN A 16 -4.28 4.46 -86.02
CA GLN A 16 -4.01 3.63 -84.84
C GLN A 16 -3.00 4.29 -83.89
N ARG A 17 -1.98 4.98 -84.43
CA ARG A 17 -0.99 5.73 -83.64
C ARG A 17 -1.62 6.94 -82.97
N PHE A 18 -2.51 7.65 -83.67
CA PHE A 18 -3.26 8.77 -83.10
C PHE A 18 -4.20 8.30 -81.97
N ALA A 19 -4.93 7.20 -82.16
CA ALA A 19 -5.81 6.64 -81.13
C ALA A 19 -5.06 6.15 -79.87
N ALA A 20 -3.85 5.61 -80.04
CA ALA A 20 -2.99 5.23 -78.91
C ALA A 20 -2.43 6.46 -78.18
N PHE A 21 -2.04 7.50 -78.92
CA PHE A 21 -1.58 8.77 -78.37
C PHE A 21 -2.69 9.48 -77.58
N CYS A 22 -3.91 9.54 -78.13
CA CYS A 22 -5.07 10.10 -77.45
C CYS A 22 -5.42 9.32 -76.17
N ARG A 23 -5.36 7.99 -76.18
CA ARG A 23 -5.59 7.19 -74.95
C ARG A 23 -4.51 7.46 -73.89
N ARG A 24 -3.26 7.63 -74.28
CA ARG A 24 -2.17 7.99 -73.36
C ARG A 24 -2.33 9.39 -72.78
N LEU A 25 -2.74 10.37 -73.57
CA LEU A 25 -3.06 11.71 -73.08
C LEU A 25 -4.26 11.71 -72.14
N VAL A 26 -5.31 10.96 -72.46
CA VAL A 26 -6.49 10.83 -71.58
C VAL A 26 -6.14 10.12 -70.28
N ALA A 27 -5.27 9.11 -70.30
CA ALA A 27 -4.78 8.45 -69.09
C ALA A 27 -3.83 9.36 -68.28
N ALA A 28 -3.03 10.20 -68.93
CA ALA A 28 -2.17 11.18 -68.26
C ALA A 28 -2.95 12.36 -67.65
N LEU A 29 -4.15 12.65 -68.19
CA LEU A 29 -5.06 13.67 -67.68
C LEU A 29 -6.02 13.14 -66.60
N ARG A 30 -6.21 11.81 -66.49
CA ARG A 30 -6.82 11.20 -65.31
C ARG A 30 -5.75 11.15 -64.21
N GLY A 31 -5.87 12.07 -63.25
CA GLY A 31 -5.07 12.04 -62.03
C GLY A 31 -5.14 10.69 -61.31
N PRO A 32 -4.22 10.43 -60.36
CA PRO A 32 -4.17 9.17 -59.63
C PRO A 32 -5.55 8.82 -59.05
N ASP A 33 -5.93 7.55 -59.15
CA ASP A 33 -7.21 7.06 -58.62
C ASP A 33 -7.39 7.53 -57.17
N PRO A 34 -8.57 8.05 -56.78
CA PRO A 34 -8.81 8.46 -55.41
C PRO A 34 -8.62 7.24 -54.50
N ILE A 35 -7.66 7.35 -53.57
CA ILE A 35 -7.46 6.36 -52.52
C ILE A 35 -8.81 6.16 -51.84
N PRO A 36 -9.32 4.91 -51.71
CA PRO A 36 -10.57 4.67 -50.99
C PRO A 36 -10.48 5.33 -49.63
N TYR A 37 -11.38 6.28 -49.36
CA TYR A 37 -11.50 6.88 -48.04
C TYR A 37 -11.91 5.77 -47.07
N VAL A 38 -10.94 5.22 -46.35
CA VAL A 38 -11.21 4.42 -45.16
C VAL A 38 -11.51 5.44 -44.07
N PRO A 39 -12.76 5.57 -43.59
CA PRO A 39 -13.03 6.43 -42.44
C PRO A 39 -12.11 6.00 -41.31
N PRO A 40 -11.44 6.94 -40.61
CA PRO A 40 -10.64 6.58 -39.45
C PRO A 40 -11.52 5.78 -38.48
N PRO A 41 -10.99 4.72 -37.84
CA PRO A 41 -11.74 3.99 -36.83
C PRO A 41 -12.26 4.99 -35.79
N PRO A 42 -13.49 4.80 -35.27
CA PRO A 42 -14.01 5.69 -34.24
C PRO A 42 -13.00 5.75 -33.08
N PRO A 43 -12.74 6.94 -32.51
CA PRO A 43 -11.83 7.05 -31.38
C PRO A 43 -12.30 6.08 -30.29
N PRO A 44 -11.38 5.34 -29.64
CA PRO A 44 -11.76 4.46 -28.54
C PRO A 44 -12.58 5.28 -27.53
N PRO A 45 -13.67 4.72 -26.98
CA PRO A 45 -14.46 5.43 -25.98
C PRO A 45 -13.49 5.89 -24.87
N PRO A 46 -13.60 7.14 -24.39
CA PRO A 46 -12.67 7.63 -23.39
C PRO A 46 -12.78 6.72 -22.18
N GLY A 47 -11.72 5.94 -21.93
CA GLY A 47 -11.68 5.00 -20.82
C GLY A 47 -11.88 5.74 -19.50
N ARG A 48 -12.34 5.03 -18.47
CA ARG A 48 -12.51 5.59 -17.13
C ARG A 48 -11.22 6.29 -16.71
N LEU A 49 -11.31 7.60 -16.48
CA LEU A 49 -10.19 8.40 -15.98
C LEU A 49 -10.30 8.53 -14.48
N THR A 50 -9.14 8.50 -13.81
CA THR A 50 -9.04 8.70 -12.37
C THR A 50 -8.00 9.76 -12.05
N GLU A 51 -8.32 10.60 -11.05
CA GLU A 51 -7.46 11.65 -10.55
C GLU A 51 -7.47 11.64 -9.02
N ARG A 52 -6.29 11.78 -8.39
CA ARG A 52 -6.15 11.77 -6.93
C ARG A 52 -5.74 13.17 -6.45
N ARG A 53 -6.41 13.65 -5.41
CA ARG A 53 -6.10 14.94 -4.77
C ARG A 53 -6.01 14.78 -3.27
N THR A 54 -4.86 15.10 -2.71
CA THR A 54 -4.68 15.20 -1.26
C THR A 54 -5.20 16.56 -0.78
N ILE A 55 -5.88 16.59 0.36
CA ILE A 55 -6.32 17.85 0.96
C ILE A 55 -5.39 18.29 2.09
N ALA A 56 -5.39 19.59 2.36
CA ALA A 56 -4.77 20.12 3.57
C ALA A 56 -5.43 19.49 4.82
N PRO A 57 -4.68 19.30 5.91
CA PRO A 57 -5.22 18.73 7.14
C PRO A 57 -6.37 19.58 7.69
N LEU A 58 -7.47 18.93 8.01
CA LEU A 58 -8.64 19.56 8.61
C LEU A 58 -8.52 19.51 10.14
N ALA A 59 -8.45 20.66 10.79
CA ALA A 59 -8.60 20.75 12.23
C ALA A 59 -10.09 20.70 12.59
N VAL A 60 -10.50 19.63 13.28
CA VAL A 60 -11.89 19.41 13.69
C VAL A 60 -11.94 19.42 15.22
N PRO A 61 -12.77 20.26 15.85
CA PRO A 61 -12.84 20.32 17.31
C PRO A 61 -13.41 19.00 17.85
N ALA A 62 -12.72 18.43 18.83
CA ALA A 62 -13.18 17.26 19.57
C ALA A 62 -14.27 17.64 20.57
N ARG A 63 -14.91 16.63 21.18
CA ARG A 63 -15.86 16.83 22.27
C ARG A 63 -15.25 17.69 23.39
N GLY A 64 -15.98 18.73 23.79
CA GLY A 64 -15.53 19.70 24.79
C GLY A 64 -14.71 20.87 24.22
N LEU A 65 -14.46 20.92 22.91
CA LEU A 65 -13.87 22.04 22.15
C LEU A 65 -12.43 22.46 22.55
N ALA A 66 -11.81 21.78 23.53
CA ALA A 66 -10.47 22.11 24.01
C ALA A 66 -9.33 21.55 23.15
N PHE A 67 -9.61 20.47 22.42
CA PHE A 67 -8.63 19.74 21.60
C PHE A 67 -9.17 19.54 20.19
N HIS A 68 -8.27 19.31 19.24
CA HIS A 68 -8.65 19.11 17.84
C HIS A 68 -8.16 17.76 17.32
N PHE A 69 -8.98 17.12 16.50
CA PHE A 69 -8.54 16.03 15.63
C PHE A 69 -7.98 16.62 14.34
N GLN A 70 -6.86 16.07 13.88
CA GLN A 70 -6.30 16.40 12.57
C GLN A 70 -6.75 15.34 11.56
N VAL A 71 -7.68 15.69 10.68
CA VAL A 71 -8.18 14.79 9.64
C VAL A 71 -7.40 15.02 8.35
N TYR A 72 -6.66 13.99 7.94
CA TYR A 72 -5.96 13.92 6.67
C TYR A 72 -6.85 13.21 5.66
N GLY A 73 -6.94 13.74 4.46
CA GLY A 73 -7.83 13.21 3.43
C GLY A 73 -7.18 13.11 2.05
N MET A 74 -7.65 12.14 1.28
CA MET A 74 -7.41 12.02 -0.15
C MET A 74 -8.75 11.82 -0.85
N PHE A 75 -9.01 12.61 -1.88
CA PHE A 75 -10.16 12.43 -2.77
C PHE A 75 -9.71 11.70 -4.03
N LEU A 76 -10.41 10.62 -4.36
CA LEU A 76 -10.27 9.89 -5.60
C LEU A 76 -11.44 10.26 -6.52
N TRP A 77 -11.14 11.03 -7.55
CA TRP A 77 -12.10 11.48 -8.55
C TRP A 77 -12.09 10.53 -9.73
N THR A 78 -13.26 10.13 -10.20
CA THR A 78 -13.40 9.28 -11.38
C THR A 78 -14.46 9.82 -12.32
N THR A 79 -14.26 9.61 -13.61
CA THR A 79 -15.22 10.00 -14.64
C THR A 79 -15.16 9.02 -15.80
N ASP A 80 -16.30 8.82 -16.44
CA ASP A 80 -16.47 7.98 -17.61
C ASP A 80 -16.69 8.90 -18.83
N GLY A 81 -15.83 8.83 -19.84
CA GLY A 81 -16.04 9.56 -21.09
C GLY A 81 -15.50 11.00 -21.17
N LEU A 82 -14.85 11.54 -20.13
CA LEU A 82 -14.23 12.88 -20.20
C LEU A 82 -12.76 12.85 -20.61
N GLU A 83 -12.30 13.95 -21.21
CA GLU A 83 -10.88 14.22 -21.40
C GLU A 83 -10.21 14.57 -20.06
N ARG A 84 -8.90 14.28 -19.93
CA ARG A 84 -8.12 14.56 -18.71
C ARG A 84 -8.13 16.04 -18.32
N SER A 85 -8.03 16.95 -19.29
CA SER A 85 -8.05 18.40 -19.07
C SER A 85 -9.40 18.87 -18.48
N ALA A 86 -10.50 18.33 -19.02
CA ALA A 86 -11.85 18.59 -18.53
C ALA A 86 -12.06 18.02 -17.12
N LEU A 87 -11.58 16.80 -16.85
CA LEU A 87 -11.62 16.21 -15.51
C LEU A 87 -10.90 17.12 -14.50
N HIS A 88 -9.66 17.53 -14.82
CA HIS A 88 -8.87 18.38 -13.93
C HIS A 88 -9.60 19.70 -13.61
N ALA A 89 -10.19 20.36 -14.62
CA ALA A 89 -10.95 21.60 -14.42
C ALA A 89 -12.22 21.43 -13.57
N LEU A 90 -12.89 20.27 -13.67
CA LEU A 90 -14.02 19.93 -12.81
C LEU A 90 -13.58 19.63 -11.39
N VAL A 91 -12.47 18.89 -11.22
CA VAL A 91 -11.90 18.57 -9.91
C VAL A 91 -11.52 19.85 -9.16
N GLU A 92 -10.77 20.77 -9.76
CA GLU A 92 -10.40 22.05 -9.12
C GLU A 92 -11.63 22.86 -8.68
N ARG A 93 -12.73 22.76 -9.43
CA ARG A 93 -13.98 23.44 -9.11
C ARG A 93 -14.76 22.78 -7.99
N PHE A 94 -14.83 21.44 -7.97
CA PHE A 94 -15.62 20.70 -7.00
C PHE A 94 -14.87 20.38 -5.71
N LEU A 95 -13.54 20.49 -5.71
CA LEU A 95 -12.69 20.21 -4.56
C LEU A 95 -13.06 21.02 -3.30
N PRO A 96 -13.35 22.34 -3.37
CA PRO A 96 -13.81 23.09 -2.20
C PRO A 96 -15.13 22.60 -1.62
N TYR A 97 -16.06 22.14 -2.47
CA TYR A 97 -17.36 21.61 -2.03
C TYR A 97 -17.20 20.25 -1.34
N ALA A 98 -16.40 19.35 -1.94
CA ALA A 98 -16.06 18.07 -1.32
C ALA A 98 -15.33 18.26 0.01
N HIS A 99 -14.44 19.25 0.09
CA HIS A 99 -13.72 19.60 1.32
C HIS A 99 -14.66 20.11 2.41
N GLN A 100 -15.57 21.03 2.08
CA GLN A 100 -16.55 21.56 3.03
C GLN A 100 -17.49 20.46 3.52
N TYR A 101 -17.98 19.63 2.61
CA TYR A 101 -18.87 18.51 2.97
C TYR A 101 -18.18 17.50 3.90
N LEU A 102 -16.91 17.18 3.62
CA LEU A 102 -16.11 16.34 4.52
C LEU A 102 -15.94 16.97 5.90
N LYS A 103 -15.68 18.28 5.96
CA LYS A 103 -15.49 19.02 7.20
C LYS A 103 -16.75 19.05 8.06
N GLU A 104 -17.92 19.26 7.45
CA GLU A 104 -19.22 19.22 8.13
C GLU A 104 -19.47 17.84 8.74
N LEU A 105 -19.34 16.77 7.93
CA LEU A 105 -19.49 15.39 8.40
C LEU A 105 -18.52 15.04 9.54
N ALA A 106 -17.27 15.48 9.43
CA ALA A 106 -16.26 15.24 10.45
C ALA A 106 -16.59 16.01 11.75
N THR A 107 -17.07 17.24 11.65
CA THR A 107 -17.42 18.08 12.80
C THR A 107 -18.62 17.52 13.57
N ASP A 108 -19.65 17.07 12.85
CA ASP A 108 -20.83 16.45 13.46
C ASP A 108 -20.46 15.20 14.28
N LEU A 109 -19.59 14.35 13.72
CA LEU A 109 -19.15 13.13 14.38
C LEU A 109 -18.13 13.38 15.51
N ALA A 110 -17.29 14.40 15.39
CA ALA A 110 -16.26 14.70 16.38
C ALA A 110 -16.86 15.17 17.72
N GLY A 111 -18.04 15.79 17.70
CA GLY A 111 -18.76 16.20 18.91
C GLY A 111 -19.16 15.03 19.82
N GLU A 112 -19.29 13.82 19.27
CA GLU A 112 -19.69 12.61 20.00
C GLU A 112 -18.50 11.81 20.57
N VAL A 113 -17.26 12.14 20.22
CA VAL A 113 -16.08 11.32 20.52
C VAL A 113 -15.12 12.05 21.45
N GLU A 114 -14.67 11.37 22.50
CA GLU A 114 -13.70 11.93 23.44
C GLU A 114 -12.33 12.21 22.76
N PRO A 115 -11.62 13.27 23.16
CA PRO A 115 -10.34 13.66 22.55
C PRO A 115 -9.26 12.58 22.49
N HIS A 116 -9.24 11.63 23.42
CA HIS A 116 -8.25 10.55 23.45
C HIS A 116 -8.60 9.37 22.52
N ARG A 117 -9.81 9.36 21.95
CA ARG A 117 -10.34 8.24 21.15
C ARG A 117 -10.28 8.51 19.64
N GLY A 118 -9.13 8.97 19.15
CA GLY A 118 -8.93 9.29 17.73
C GLY A 118 -9.22 8.10 16.79
N GLY A 119 -8.86 6.88 17.20
CA GLY A 119 -9.16 5.67 16.43
C GLY A 119 -10.66 5.36 16.34
N ASP A 120 -11.45 5.68 17.36
CA ASP A 120 -12.91 5.52 17.31
C ASP A 120 -13.54 6.53 16.35
N PHE A 121 -13.06 7.77 16.37
CA PHE A 121 -13.48 8.81 15.45
C PHE A 121 -13.15 8.44 14.00
N GLU A 122 -11.93 7.95 13.71
CA GLU A 122 -11.57 7.48 12.36
C GLU A 122 -12.51 6.37 11.87
N ARG A 123 -12.77 5.36 12.71
CA ARG A 123 -13.66 4.25 12.37
C ARG A 123 -15.07 4.72 12.08
N ARG A 124 -15.64 5.60 12.92
CA ARG A 124 -16.98 6.16 12.73
C ARG A 124 -17.06 7.00 11.46
N LEU A 125 -16.08 7.87 11.23
CA LEU A 125 -16.02 8.70 10.03
C LEU A 125 -15.94 7.83 8.77
N ARG A 126 -15.06 6.82 8.76
CA ARG A 126 -14.95 5.88 7.64
C ARG A 126 -16.24 5.10 7.40
N GLN A 127 -16.87 4.57 8.44
CA GLN A 127 -18.16 3.89 8.33
C GLN A 127 -19.26 4.82 7.79
N ARG A 128 -19.26 6.09 8.19
CA ARG A 128 -20.21 7.09 7.67
C ARG A 128 -19.97 7.36 6.18
N LEU A 129 -18.72 7.52 5.77
CA LEU A 129 -18.35 7.70 4.37
C LEU A 129 -18.71 6.47 3.52
N ASP A 130 -18.43 5.26 4.02
CA ASP A 130 -18.78 4.02 3.32
C ASP A 130 -20.31 3.86 3.14
N ARG A 131 -21.12 4.34 4.10
CA ARG A 131 -22.59 4.36 3.97
C ARG A 131 -23.10 5.39 2.97
N LEU A 132 -22.43 6.54 2.86
CA LEU A 132 -22.78 7.57 1.89
C LEU A 132 -22.36 7.18 0.47
N GLY A 133 -21.37 6.32 0.33
CA GLY A 133 -20.88 5.84 -0.97
C GLY A 133 -20.07 6.90 -1.71
N GLU A 134 -20.10 6.83 -3.04
CA GLU A 134 -19.42 7.80 -3.90
C GLU A 134 -20.24 9.08 -4.04
N TRP A 135 -19.58 10.22 -3.96
CA TRP A 135 -20.21 11.54 -4.11
C TRP A 135 -20.25 11.92 -5.58
N THR A 136 -21.45 12.04 -6.13
CA THR A 136 -21.65 12.39 -7.53
C THR A 136 -21.81 13.88 -7.71
N TYR A 137 -21.00 14.47 -8.59
CA TYR A 137 -21.08 15.88 -8.98
C TYR A 137 -21.37 15.97 -10.47
N GLN A 138 -22.39 16.75 -10.84
CA GLN A 138 -22.79 16.93 -12.23
C GLN A 138 -22.80 18.41 -12.63
N ARG A 139 -22.33 18.69 -13.85
CA ARG A 139 -22.41 20.03 -14.44
C ARG A 139 -22.44 19.96 -15.96
N ARG A 140 -23.41 20.65 -16.57
CA ARG A 140 -23.54 20.73 -18.04
C ARG A 140 -23.54 19.33 -18.72
N GLY A 141 -24.16 18.34 -18.06
CA GLY A 141 -24.20 16.96 -18.55
C GLY A 141 -22.91 16.16 -18.37
N GLN A 142 -21.88 16.73 -17.75
CA GLN A 142 -20.65 16.03 -17.36
C GLN A 142 -20.75 15.58 -15.91
N GLU A 143 -20.42 14.30 -15.66
CA GLU A 143 -20.50 13.68 -14.34
C GLU A 143 -19.10 13.25 -13.87
N VAL A 144 -18.82 13.54 -12.61
CA VAL A 144 -17.60 13.10 -11.92
C VAL A 144 -18.01 12.56 -10.56
N THR A 145 -17.52 11.37 -10.23
CA THR A 145 -17.69 10.79 -8.89
C THR A 145 -16.45 11.04 -8.05
N CYS A 146 -16.65 11.23 -6.75
CA CYS A 146 -15.59 11.47 -5.78
C CYS A 146 -15.72 10.48 -4.64
N ARG A 147 -14.63 9.77 -4.35
CA ARG A 147 -14.54 8.88 -3.20
C ARG A 147 -13.52 9.42 -2.19
N PRO A 148 -13.95 9.83 -0.99
CA PRO A 148 -13.04 10.26 0.07
C PRO A 148 -12.37 9.08 0.77
N GLN A 149 -11.09 9.23 1.07
CA GLN A 149 -10.32 8.37 1.96
C GLN A 149 -9.72 9.24 3.06
N VAL A 150 -9.90 8.83 4.31
CA VAL A 150 -9.55 9.65 5.48
C VAL A 150 -8.67 8.89 6.45
N ARG A 151 -7.84 9.64 7.17
CA ARG A 151 -7.07 9.20 8.34
C ARG A 151 -7.15 10.28 9.40
N VAL A 152 -7.20 9.90 10.67
CA VAL A 152 -7.32 10.85 11.78
C VAL A 152 -6.13 10.73 12.70
N HIS A 153 -5.48 11.86 12.97
CA HIS A 153 -4.48 11.97 14.02
C HIS A 153 -5.04 12.74 15.21
N LEU A 154 -4.53 12.37 16.39
CA LEU A 154 -4.81 13.09 17.64
C LEU A 154 -4.06 14.43 17.65
N ASP A 155 -4.56 15.35 18.46
CA ASP A 155 -3.79 16.53 18.86
C ASP A 155 -2.45 16.08 19.46
N GLU A 156 -1.37 16.76 19.10
CA GLU A 156 -0.02 16.43 19.56
C GLU A 156 0.08 16.46 21.10
N ARG A 157 -0.62 17.39 21.75
CA ARG A 157 -0.65 17.50 23.22
C ARG A 157 -1.29 16.27 23.86
N VAL A 158 -2.38 15.81 23.27
CA VAL A 158 -3.09 14.61 23.71
C VAL A 158 -2.21 13.39 23.47
N GLN A 159 -1.60 13.27 22.29
CA GLN A 159 -0.71 12.16 21.97
C GLN A 159 0.47 12.07 22.95
N GLN A 160 1.12 13.20 23.28
CA GLN A 160 2.22 13.24 24.26
C GLN A 160 1.76 12.78 25.66
N HIS A 161 0.55 13.14 26.07
CA HIS A 161 0.02 12.78 27.38
C HIS A 161 -0.36 11.29 27.50
N ILE A 162 -0.94 10.69 26.46
CA ILE A 162 -1.37 9.28 26.50
C ILE A 162 -0.21 8.32 26.15
N ARG A 163 0.85 8.81 25.51
CA ARG A 163 2.03 8.01 25.13
C ARG A 163 2.58 7.11 26.25
N PRO A 164 2.89 7.61 27.47
CA PRO A 164 3.44 6.76 28.53
C PRO A 164 2.51 5.61 28.93
N TYR A 165 1.19 5.85 28.92
CA TYR A 165 0.20 4.82 29.21
C TYR A 165 0.24 3.69 28.15
N TRP A 166 0.29 4.06 26.87
CA TRP A 166 0.39 3.08 25.79
C TRP A 166 1.72 2.32 25.82
N GLU A 167 2.82 2.97 26.17
CA GLU A 167 4.13 2.32 26.32
C GLU A 167 4.10 1.26 27.44
N GLN A 168 3.46 1.56 28.57
CA GLN A 168 3.26 0.57 29.64
C GLN A 168 2.41 -0.61 29.19
N LEU A 169 1.32 -0.36 28.46
CA LEU A 169 0.45 -1.43 27.96
C LEU A 169 1.20 -2.34 26.98
N ILE A 170 1.97 -1.74 26.07
CA ILE A 170 2.81 -2.47 25.11
C ILE A 170 3.84 -3.33 25.85
N ALA A 171 4.51 -2.79 26.88
CA ALA A 171 5.47 -3.54 27.69
C ALA A 171 4.83 -4.78 28.34
N LEU A 172 3.64 -4.64 28.93
CA LEU A 172 2.89 -5.75 29.52
C LEU A 172 2.49 -6.82 28.49
N ASP A 173 2.07 -6.40 27.28
CA ASP A 173 1.74 -7.33 26.20
C ASP A 173 2.99 -8.12 25.76
N TYR A 174 4.14 -7.44 25.64
CA TYR A 174 5.40 -8.11 25.32
C TYR A 174 5.82 -9.11 26.41
N GLU A 175 5.69 -8.76 27.69
CA GLU A 175 5.99 -9.65 28.80
C GLU A 175 5.12 -10.91 28.77
N ARG A 176 3.81 -10.76 28.54
CA ARG A 176 2.88 -11.87 28.38
C ARG A 176 3.27 -12.77 27.20
N ASP A 177 3.54 -12.18 26.05
CA ASP A 177 3.90 -12.92 24.84
C ASP A 177 5.21 -13.71 25.03
N LEU A 178 6.16 -13.11 25.73
CA LEU A 178 7.43 -13.74 26.07
C LEU A 178 7.22 -14.92 27.04
N ALA A 179 6.39 -14.75 28.07
CA ALA A 179 6.02 -15.83 28.98
C ALA A 179 5.32 -16.98 28.24
N ALA A 180 4.39 -16.68 27.33
CA ALA A 180 3.69 -17.68 26.52
C ALA A 180 4.64 -18.45 25.58
N ARG A 181 5.66 -17.79 25.01
CA ARG A 181 6.69 -18.44 24.21
C ARG A 181 7.57 -19.35 25.08
N ARG A 182 8.00 -18.89 26.26
CA ARG A 182 8.77 -19.71 27.22
C ARG A 182 8.02 -20.97 27.62
N ALA A 183 6.73 -20.85 27.96
CA ALA A 183 5.89 -21.99 28.32
C ALA A 183 5.77 -23.01 27.18
N ARG A 184 5.52 -22.55 25.94
CA ARG A 184 5.48 -23.43 24.76
C ARG A 184 6.81 -24.15 24.52
N ASN A 185 7.93 -23.45 24.68
CA ASN A 185 9.25 -24.06 24.51
C ASN A 185 9.52 -25.12 25.58
N MET A 186 9.15 -24.87 26.84
CA MET A 186 9.29 -25.86 27.92
C MET A 186 8.37 -27.07 27.70
N ALA A 187 7.14 -26.87 27.24
CA ALA A 187 6.22 -27.94 26.90
C ALA A 187 6.74 -28.80 25.73
N GLY A 188 7.32 -28.16 24.70
CA GLY A 188 7.95 -28.86 23.58
C GLY A 188 9.17 -29.68 24.01
N ALA A 189 10.04 -29.09 24.84
CA ALA A 189 11.22 -29.76 25.37
C ALA A 189 10.85 -30.96 26.25
N SER A 190 9.86 -30.81 27.15
CA SER A 190 9.38 -31.91 27.99
C SER A 190 8.76 -33.05 27.19
N THR A 191 7.97 -32.74 26.16
CA THR A 191 7.41 -33.75 25.23
C THR A 191 8.51 -34.48 24.47
N GLN A 192 9.54 -33.76 24.02
CA GLN A 192 10.70 -34.37 23.35
C GLN A 192 11.45 -35.32 24.29
N TRP A 193 11.71 -34.91 25.53
CA TRP A 193 12.36 -35.76 26.54
C TRP A 193 11.53 -37.00 26.87
N ALA A 194 10.20 -36.85 27.02
CA ALA A 194 9.31 -37.99 27.22
C ALA A 194 9.42 -38.99 26.05
N SER A 195 9.39 -38.51 24.80
CA SER A 195 9.52 -39.40 23.63
C SER A 195 10.88 -40.10 23.52
N ILE A 196 11.97 -39.45 23.98
CA ILE A 196 13.31 -40.04 23.98
C ILE A 196 13.38 -41.17 25.02
N LEU A 197 12.84 -40.92 26.22
CA LEU A 197 12.78 -41.91 27.29
C LEU A 197 11.89 -43.11 26.92
N GLU A 198 10.72 -42.88 26.32
CA GLU A 198 9.85 -43.95 25.81
C GLU A 198 10.56 -44.80 24.76
N ARG A 199 11.26 -44.18 23.78
CA ARG A 199 12.01 -44.92 22.76
C ARG A 199 13.20 -45.72 23.32
N LEU A 200 13.79 -45.27 24.43
CA LEU A 200 14.86 -46.00 25.12
C LEU A 200 14.31 -47.19 25.90
N ILE A 201 13.10 -47.07 26.44
CA ILE A 201 12.39 -48.16 27.16
C ILE A 201 11.88 -49.22 26.17
N ASP A 202 11.34 -48.82 25.01
CA ASP A 202 10.74 -49.71 24.00
C ASP A 202 11.72 -50.17 22.89
N GLY A 203 12.97 -49.70 22.91
CA GLY A 203 13.97 -50.02 21.89
C GLY A 203 14.46 -51.48 21.98
N PRO A 204 14.66 -52.19 20.85
CA PRO A 204 15.10 -53.58 20.84
C PRO A 204 16.61 -53.64 21.02
N VAL A 205 17.10 -53.42 22.25
CA VAL A 205 18.44 -53.84 22.64
C VAL A 205 18.31 -55.26 23.20
N PRO A 206 18.90 -56.29 22.58
CA PRO A 206 18.94 -57.62 23.17
C PRO A 206 19.84 -57.56 24.40
N GLY A 207 19.23 -57.44 25.58
CA GLY A 207 19.88 -57.41 26.88
C GLY A 207 20.56 -56.08 27.22
N GLY A 208 19.89 -55.20 27.96
CA GLY A 208 20.59 -54.03 28.53
C GLY A 208 19.77 -52.97 29.26
N ALA A 209 18.47 -52.78 28.97
CA ALA A 209 17.70 -51.74 29.66
C ALA A 209 17.03 -52.23 30.97
N ALA A 210 16.70 -53.52 31.06
CA ALA A 210 16.20 -54.13 32.30
C ALA A 210 17.31 -54.48 33.32
N THR A 211 18.59 -54.29 32.95
CA THR A 211 19.78 -54.57 33.76
C THR A 211 20.72 -53.38 33.92
N MET A 212 20.42 -52.23 33.31
CA MET A 212 21.13 -50.99 33.58
C MET A 212 20.74 -50.48 34.96
N THR A 213 21.71 -50.42 35.87
CA THR A 213 21.54 -49.72 37.15
C THR A 213 21.30 -48.24 36.90
N ASP A 214 20.58 -47.58 37.81
CA ASP A 214 20.28 -46.14 37.76
C ASP A 214 21.51 -45.27 37.41
N GLU A 215 22.70 -45.70 37.87
CA GLU A 215 24.00 -45.08 37.57
C GLU A 215 24.35 -45.01 36.07
N GLN A 216 24.08 -46.06 35.29
CA GLN A 216 24.48 -46.13 33.88
C GLN A 216 23.56 -45.28 32.99
N LEU A 217 22.27 -45.23 33.32
CA LEU A 217 21.32 -44.31 32.70
C LEU A 217 21.70 -42.86 33.01
N ALA A 218 22.01 -42.56 34.27
CA ALA A 218 22.47 -41.24 34.70
C ALA A 218 23.73 -40.80 33.95
N GLN A 219 24.66 -41.70 33.66
CA GLN A 219 25.88 -41.40 32.92
C GLN A 219 25.61 -41.02 31.45
N VAL A 220 24.74 -41.76 30.75
CA VAL A 220 24.38 -41.44 29.35
C VAL A 220 23.61 -40.12 29.27
N VAL A 221 22.68 -39.88 30.19
CA VAL A 221 21.95 -38.61 30.28
C VAL A 221 22.91 -37.45 30.57
N LYS A 222 23.90 -37.66 31.45
CA LYS A 222 24.92 -36.66 31.78
C LYS A 222 25.80 -36.33 30.57
N GLU A 223 26.26 -37.31 29.80
CA GLU A 223 27.02 -37.05 28.56
C GLU A 223 26.19 -36.29 27.52
N LEU A 224 24.91 -36.63 27.37
CA LEU A 224 24.02 -35.98 26.40
C LEU A 224 23.67 -34.54 26.82
N LEU A 225 23.53 -34.28 28.13
CA LEU A 225 23.37 -32.94 28.68
C LEU A 225 24.64 -32.09 28.51
N VAL A 226 25.82 -32.69 28.66
CA VAL A 226 27.11 -32.01 28.44
C VAL A 226 27.29 -31.64 26.96
N ASP A 227 27.00 -32.56 26.03
CA ASP A 227 27.06 -32.28 24.59
C ASP A 227 26.03 -31.22 24.14
N ARG A 228 24.85 -31.20 24.79
CA ARG A 228 23.83 -30.17 24.54
C ARG A 228 24.23 -28.81 25.11
N ALA A 229 24.78 -28.76 26.33
CA ALA A 229 25.28 -27.53 26.95
C ALA A 229 26.39 -26.91 26.10
N ALA A 230 27.35 -27.73 25.64
CA ALA A 230 28.44 -27.30 24.76
C ALA A 230 27.97 -26.71 23.42
N LYS A 231 26.74 -27.03 22.97
CA LYS A 231 26.13 -26.49 21.74
C LYS A 231 25.27 -25.24 21.98
N VAL A 232 24.73 -25.06 23.19
CA VAL A 232 23.91 -23.91 23.57
C VAL A 232 24.78 -22.73 24.04
N ASP A 233 25.89 -23.02 24.73
CA ASP A 233 26.82 -22.00 25.22
C ASP A 233 27.39 -21.09 24.10
N PRO A 234 27.85 -21.59 22.95
CA PRO A 234 28.31 -20.73 21.85
C PRO A 234 27.19 -19.88 21.24
N LEU A 235 25.94 -20.36 21.27
CA LEU A 235 24.79 -19.60 20.77
C LEU A 235 24.35 -18.51 21.76
N LEU A 236 24.44 -18.77 23.06
CA LEU A 236 24.23 -17.77 24.11
C LEU A 236 25.37 -16.74 24.13
N GLU A 237 26.60 -17.15 23.85
CA GLU A 237 27.76 -16.27 23.70
C GLU A 237 27.66 -15.42 22.43
N ALA A 238 27.16 -15.97 21.31
CA ALA A 238 26.83 -15.23 20.11
C ALA A 238 25.64 -14.25 20.32
N LEU A 239 24.62 -14.64 21.09
CA LEU A 239 23.50 -13.75 21.43
C LEU A 239 23.89 -12.66 22.44
N ASN A 240 24.78 -12.95 23.37
CA ASN A 240 25.30 -11.97 24.32
C ASN A 240 26.35 -11.04 23.69
N SER A 241 27.09 -11.48 22.68
CA SER A 241 27.94 -10.61 21.86
C SER A 241 27.14 -9.79 20.84
N LEU A 242 25.90 -10.19 20.55
CA LEU A 242 24.89 -9.40 19.82
C LEU A 242 24.07 -8.47 20.71
N LYS A 243 24.26 -8.47 22.05
CA LYS A 243 23.75 -7.35 22.86
C LYS A 243 24.47 -6.08 22.37
N PRO A 244 23.73 -5.03 21.98
CA PRO A 244 24.36 -3.84 21.47
C PRO A 244 25.26 -3.27 22.57
N GLN A 245 26.55 -3.13 22.26
CA GLN A 245 27.29 -2.00 22.80
C GLN A 245 26.50 -0.76 22.40
N ASP A 246 25.99 -0.05 23.40
CA ASP A 246 25.46 1.29 23.26
C ASP A 246 26.55 2.20 22.67
N GLU A 247 26.53 2.36 21.35
CA GLU A 247 26.84 3.65 20.72
C GLU A 247 25.51 4.13 20.12
N TYR A 248 25.00 5.23 20.66
CA TYR A 248 23.73 5.90 20.35
C TYR A 248 22.45 5.31 20.99
N ALA A 249 22.18 5.64 22.27
CA ALA A 249 20.87 6.17 22.76
C ALA A 249 20.53 5.95 24.25
N ARG A 250 21.49 5.75 25.17
CA ARG A 250 21.15 5.64 26.62
C ARG A 250 21.80 6.60 27.60
N GLU A 251 22.77 7.40 27.18
CA GLU A 251 23.31 8.48 28.01
C GLU A 251 23.12 9.81 27.28
N GLY A 252 22.16 10.62 27.74
CA GLY A 252 22.00 11.98 27.22
C GLY A 252 20.63 12.63 27.35
N TYR A 253 19.55 11.90 27.68
CA TYR A 253 18.21 12.52 27.73
C TYR A 253 17.53 12.57 29.10
N PHE A 254 18.07 11.93 30.14
CA PHE A 254 17.48 11.99 31.49
C PHE A 254 18.29 12.82 32.51
N ASP A 255 19.52 13.24 32.20
CA ASP A 255 20.36 14.00 33.13
C ASP A 255 20.31 15.53 32.94
N LEU A 256 19.45 16.05 32.07
CA LEU A 256 19.28 17.49 31.87
C LEU A 256 18.10 18.13 32.62
N LEU A 257 17.40 17.41 33.50
CA LEU A 257 16.25 17.98 34.23
C LEU A 257 16.26 17.84 35.76
N ASP A 258 17.38 17.43 36.39
CA ASP A 258 17.45 17.37 37.87
C ASP A 258 18.54 18.22 38.53
N SER A 259 19.05 19.25 37.85
CA SER A 259 19.98 20.22 38.47
C SER A 259 19.61 21.69 38.25
N VAL A 260 18.41 22.10 38.69
CA VAL A 260 18.18 23.48 39.16
C VAL A 260 17.31 23.47 40.41
N ARG A 261 17.95 23.33 41.59
CA ARG A 261 17.38 23.74 42.88
C ARG A 261 17.41 25.28 42.94
N PRO A 262 16.30 25.99 43.20
CA PRO A 262 16.34 27.43 43.41
C PRO A 262 17.05 27.76 44.74
N PRO A 263 17.89 28.81 44.80
CA PRO A 263 18.46 29.27 46.06
C PRO A 263 17.38 29.82 46.99
N GLN A 264 17.40 29.40 48.26
CA GLN A 264 16.57 30.00 49.30
C GLN A 264 17.04 31.43 49.63
N PRO A 265 16.13 32.36 49.95
CA PRO A 265 16.49 33.68 50.43
C PRO A 265 17.01 33.60 51.88
N PRO A 266 18.09 34.33 52.24
CA PRO A 266 18.46 34.49 53.64
C PRO A 266 17.54 35.48 54.36
N ALA A 267 17.39 35.27 55.67
CA ALA A 267 16.80 36.19 56.63
C ALA A 267 17.57 37.50 56.76
#